data_AF-A0A6C0KKU3-F1
#
_entry.id   AF-A0A6C0KKU3-F1
#
_cell.length_a   1.000
_cell.length_b   1.000
_cell.length_c   1.000
_cell.angle_alpha   90.00
_cell.angle_beta   90.00
_cell.angle_gamma   90.00
#
_symmetry.space_group_name_H-M   'P 1'
#
loop_
_entity.id
_entity.type
_entity.pdbx_description
1 polymer ?
#
loop_
_entity_poly.entity_id
_entity_poly.type
_entity_poly.pdbx_seq_one_letter_code
_entity_poly.pdbx_strand_id
1 'polypeptide(L)'
;MDTTKKIILPATTGGSVKISNGLTTTSYDFDKQMEMVEILYEKLCNSNDVAMMENPRPLQTIIQQLQKKIAGYKSQDVKKRLYNPDRFVKLEDVVKQLWDAKLQCIYCKKQVYVLYEIVREVHQWTLDRINNSYGHNRDNVMISCLECNVRRGTMYHERYAFTKTFTQVKKLD
;
A
#
# COMPACT_ATOMS: atom_id res chain seq x y z
N MET A 1 23.88 -6.91 24.76
CA MET A 1 22.54 -7.51 24.60
C MET A 1 21.96 -6.97 23.31
N ASP A 2 22.34 -7.59 22.19
CA ASP A 2 21.87 -7.21 20.86
C ASP A 2 20.88 -8.29 20.41
N THR A 3 19.60 -7.97 20.47
CA THR A 3 18.51 -8.84 20.02
C THR A 3 17.80 -8.21 18.84
N THR A 4 18.57 -7.78 17.84
CA THR A 4 18.02 -7.47 16.52
C THR A 4 17.71 -8.78 15.78
N LYS A 5 16.56 -9.41 16.08
CA LYS A 5 16.01 -10.48 15.24
C LYS A 5 15.71 -9.88 13.86
N LYS A 6 16.64 -10.04 12.91
CA LYS A 6 16.38 -9.75 11.49
C LYS A 6 15.25 -10.66 11.03
N ILE A 7 14.06 -10.09 10.82
CA ILE A 7 13.00 -10.76 10.07
C ILE A 7 13.49 -10.82 8.62
N ILE A 8 14.13 -11.94 8.28
CA ILE A 8 14.47 -12.27 6.90
C ILE A 8 13.14 -12.61 6.24
N LEU A 9 12.65 -11.73 5.37
CA LEU A 9 11.62 -12.12 4.41
C LEU A 9 12.24 -13.25 3.58
N PRO A 10 11.71 -14.48 3.62
CA PRO A 10 12.26 -15.55 2.82
C PRO A 10 12.20 -15.10 1.36
N ALA A 11 13.33 -15.19 0.66
CA ALA A 11 13.34 -15.12 -0.79
C ALA A 11 12.56 -16.34 -1.28
N THR A 12 11.25 -16.19 -1.46
CA THR A 12 10.42 -17.25 -2.03
C THR A 12 10.58 -17.17 -3.53
N THR A 13 10.96 -18.29 -4.13
CA THR A 13 10.69 -18.65 -5.53
C THR A 13 9.19 -18.49 -5.77
N GLY A 14 8.75 -17.27 -6.06
CA GLY A 14 7.35 -16.93 -6.22
C GLY A 14 6.86 -17.41 -7.56
N GLY A 15 5.99 -18.42 -7.57
CA GLY A 15 5.21 -18.74 -8.75
C GLY A 15 4.45 -17.48 -9.19
N SER A 16 4.57 -17.12 -10.47
CA SER A 16 3.86 -16.00 -11.08
C SER A 16 2.36 -16.26 -11.00
N VAL A 17 1.63 -15.44 -10.24
CA VAL A 17 0.18 -15.40 -10.40
C VAL A 17 -0.06 -14.51 -11.61
N LYS A 18 -0.40 -15.10 -12.75
CA LYS A 18 -0.80 -14.33 -13.94
C LYS A 18 -2.04 -13.52 -13.59
N ILE A 19 -1.87 -12.25 -13.27
CA ILE A 19 -2.97 -11.30 -13.13
C ILE A 19 -3.48 -11.02 -14.55
N SER A 20 -4.51 -11.79 -14.92
CA SER A 20 -5.51 -11.56 -15.97
C SER A 20 -5.04 -11.23 -17.40
N ASN A 21 -5.50 -12.07 -18.33
CA ASN A 21 -5.53 -11.82 -19.77
C ASN A 21 -6.03 -10.39 -20.08
N GLY A 22 -5.16 -9.50 -20.57
CA GLY A 22 -5.56 -8.20 -21.15
C GLY A 22 -4.89 -6.94 -20.60
N LEU A 23 -3.99 -7.04 -19.61
CA LEU A 23 -3.10 -5.92 -19.28
C LEU A 23 -1.93 -5.86 -20.26
N THR A 24 -1.59 -4.66 -20.72
CA THR A 24 -0.34 -4.43 -21.45
C THR A 24 0.83 -4.39 -20.44
N THR A 25 2.03 -4.77 -20.86
CA THR A 25 3.25 -4.70 -20.04
C THR A 25 3.47 -3.30 -19.45
N THR A 26 3.04 -2.26 -20.17
CA THR A 26 3.10 -0.85 -19.74
C THR A 26 2.21 -0.52 -18.54
N SER A 27 1.20 -1.33 -18.22
CA SER A 27 0.32 -1.08 -17.07
C SER A 27 1.03 -1.32 -15.73
N TYR A 28 2.16 -2.04 -15.74
CA TYR A 28 2.99 -2.27 -14.56
C TYR A 28 4.02 -1.15 -14.33
N ASP A 29 4.22 -0.27 -15.31
CA ASP A 29 5.12 0.86 -15.20
C ASP A 29 4.68 1.84 -14.11
N PHE A 30 5.66 2.41 -13.38
CA PHE A 30 5.36 3.31 -12.27
C PHE A 30 4.63 4.57 -12.73
N ASP A 31 5.11 5.21 -13.80
CA ASP A 31 4.56 6.48 -14.27
C ASP A 31 3.13 6.28 -14.75
N LYS A 32 2.85 5.15 -15.41
CA LYS A 32 1.49 4.77 -15.81
C LYS A 32 0.58 4.49 -14.63
N GLN A 33 1.08 3.84 -13.58
CA GLN A 33 0.29 3.64 -12.34
C GLN A 33 0.02 4.95 -11.63
N MET A 34 0.97 5.89 -11.61
CA MET A 34 0.79 7.23 -11.05
C MET A 34 -0.27 8.01 -11.83
N GLU A 35 -0.20 8.03 -13.17
CA GLU A 35 -1.20 8.65 -14.05
C GLU A 35 -2.60 8.05 -13.80
N MET A 36 -2.69 6.72 -13.67
CA MET A 36 -3.98 6.07 -13.38
C MET A 36 -4.54 6.45 -12.00
N VAL A 37 -3.68 6.58 -10.98
CA VAL A 37 -4.10 7.00 -9.63
C VAL A 37 -4.54 8.47 -9.63
N GLU A 38 -3.86 9.33 -10.38
CA GLU A 38 -4.25 10.73 -10.60
C GLU A 38 -5.63 10.82 -11.23
N ILE A 39 -5.88 10.10 -12.33
CA ILE A 39 -7.20 10.06 -13.00
C ILE A 39 -8.29 9.60 -12.02
N LEU A 40 -8.03 8.56 -11.21
CA LEU A 40 -9.00 8.12 -10.21
C LEU A 40 -9.26 9.20 -9.16
N TYR A 41 -8.21 9.89 -8.71
CA TYR A 41 -8.35 10.98 -7.74
C TYR A 41 -9.14 12.17 -8.30
N GLU A 42 -8.87 12.59 -9.54
CA GLU A 42 -9.62 13.66 -10.21
C GLU A 42 -11.10 13.29 -10.37
N LYS A 43 -11.39 12.05 -10.73
CA LYS A 43 -12.78 11.56 -10.79
C LYS A 43 -13.47 11.60 -9.43
N LEU A 44 -12.75 11.34 -8.34
CA LEU A 44 -13.26 11.48 -6.97
C LEU A 44 -13.58 12.93 -6.60
N CYS A 45 -12.76 13.88 -7.05
CA CYS A 45 -13.04 15.30 -6.82
C CYS A 45 -14.31 15.76 -7.54
N ASN A 46 -14.62 15.17 -8.69
CA ASN A 46 -15.80 15.50 -9.49
C ASN A 46 -17.04 14.69 -9.12
N SER A 47 -16.89 13.57 -8.39
CA SER A 47 -17.98 12.68 -8.01
C SER A 47 -17.56 11.74 -6.87
N ASN A 48 -18.45 11.45 -5.94
CA ASN A 48 -18.07 10.71 -4.73
C ASN A 48 -17.89 9.19 -4.91
N ASP A 49 -18.05 8.63 -6.12
CA ASP A 49 -18.00 7.16 -6.33
C ASP A 49 -17.38 6.77 -7.69
N VAL A 50 -16.10 6.41 -7.66
CA VAL A 50 -15.36 5.93 -8.85
C VAL A 50 -15.60 4.47 -9.20
N ALA A 51 -16.15 3.68 -8.28
CA ALA A 51 -16.34 2.25 -8.49
C ALA A 51 -17.49 1.96 -9.46
N MET A 52 -18.50 2.85 -9.51
CA MET A 52 -19.68 2.72 -10.36
C MET A 52 -19.49 3.33 -11.76
N MET A 53 -18.35 3.93 -12.05
CA MET A 53 -18.08 4.60 -13.33
C MET A 53 -17.63 3.64 -14.43
N GLU A 54 -17.96 4.00 -15.67
CA GLU A 54 -17.32 3.40 -16.84
C GLU A 54 -15.84 3.82 -16.86
N ASN A 55 -14.98 2.82 -16.71
CA ASN A 55 -13.53 3.01 -16.61
C ASN A 55 -12.85 2.13 -17.67
N PRO A 56 -11.80 2.62 -18.33
CA PRO A 56 -10.90 1.78 -19.10
C PRO A 56 -10.40 0.58 -18.27
N ARG A 57 -10.17 -0.57 -18.93
CA ARG A 57 -9.76 -1.83 -18.28
C ARG A 57 -8.59 -1.70 -17.29
N PRO A 58 -7.53 -0.91 -17.55
CA PRO A 58 -6.44 -0.73 -16.58
C PRO A 58 -6.90 -0.08 -15.26
N LEU A 59 -7.74 0.96 -15.34
CA LEU A 59 -8.32 1.63 -14.17
C LEU A 59 -9.25 0.70 -13.39
N GLN A 60 -10.09 -0.08 -14.09
CA GLN A 60 -10.92 -1.11 -13.45
C GLN A 60 -10.06 -2.14 -12.69
N THR A 61 -8.93 -2.54 -13.28
CA THR A 61 -8.03 -3.50 -12.65
C THR A 61 -7.42 -2.93 -11.37
N ILE A 62 -6.97 -1.67 -11.39
CA ILE A 62 -6.50 -0.96 -10.18
C ILE A 62 -7.59 -0.96 -9.11
N ILE A 63 -8.80 -0.52 -9.45
CA ILE A 63 -9.93 -0.48 -8.50
C ILE A 63 -10.15 -1.85 -7.87
N GLN A 64 -10.18 -2.92 -8.67
CA GLN A 64 -10.36 -4.28 -8.17
C GLN A 64 -9.22 -4.72 -7.23
N GLN A 65 -7.96 -4.43 -7.56
CA GLN A 65 -6.83 -4.75 -6.68
C GLN A 65 -6.89 -3.98 -5.36
N LEU A 66 -7.28 -2.70 -5.41
CA LEU A 66 -7.47 -1.87 -4.22
C LEU A 66 -8.57 -2.45 -3.32
N GLN A 67 -9.76 -2.68 -3.87
CA GLN A 67 -10.90 -3.25 -3.15
C GLN A 67 -10.58 -4.62 -2.54
N LYS A 68 -9.88 -5.49 -3.28
CA LYS A 68 -9.44 -6.80 -2.77
C LYS A 68 -8.54 -6.65 -1.53
N LYS A 69 -7.60 -5.71 -1.54
CA LYS A 69 -6.70 -5.48 -0.40
C LYS A 69 -7.45 -4.84 0.78
N ILE A 70 -8.35 -3.89 0.53
CA ILE A 70 -9.24 -3.29 1.54
C ILE A 70 -10.08 -4.36 2.25
N ALA A 71 -10.69 -5.28 1.50
CA ALA A 71 -11.43 -6.41 2.08
C ALA A 71 -10.55 -7.33 2.93
N GLY A 72 -9.29 -7.50 2.53
CA GLY A 72 -8.25 -8.18 3.32
C GLY A 72 -8.00 -7.49 4.66
N TYR A 73 -7.85 -6.17 4.68
CA TYR A 73 -7.67 -5.39 5.91
C TYR A 73 -8.89 -5.46 6.82
N LYS A 74 -10.10 -5.37 6.27
CA LYS A 74 -11.35 -5.55 7.02
C LYS A 74 -11.39 -6.90 7.71
N SER A 75 -11.06 -7.96 6.98
CA SER A 75 -11.03 -9.32 7.51
C SER A 75 -10.02 -9.47 8.67
N GLN A 76 -8.86 -8.81 8.58
CA GLN A 76 -7.88 -8.79 9.66
C GLN A 76 -8.41 -8.06 10.90
N ASP A 77 -9.02 -6.90 10.71
CA ASP A 77 -9.52 -6.08 11.82
C ASP A 77 -10.70 -6.73 12.52
N VAL A 78 -11.61 -7.39 11.78
CA VAL A 78 -12.70 -8.19 12.37
C VAL A 78 -12.13 -9.31 13.24
N LYS A 79 -11.15 -10.07 12.73
CA LYS A 79 -10.48 -11.13 13.51
C LYS A 79 -9.80 -10.62 14.77
N LYS A 80 -9.27 -9.40 14.74
CA LYS A 80 -8.60 -8.75 15.87
C LYS A 80 -9.53 -7.93 16.77
N ARG A 81 -10.83 -7.87 16.47
CA ARG A 81 -11.83 -7.03 17.17
C ARG A 81 -11.49 -5.53 17.14
N LEU A 82 -10.91 -5.08 16.02
CA LEU A 82 -10.51 -3.69 15.78
C LEU A 82 -11.36 -2.98 14.71
N TYR A 83 -12.28 -3.71 14.06
CA TYR A 83 -13.08 -3.17 12.95
C TYR A 83 -14.15 -2.20 13.47
N ASN A 84 -14.17 -1.00 12.89
CA ASN A 84 -15.20 0.00 13.11
C ASN A 84 -15.77 0.42 11.74
N PRO A 85 -17.03 0.07 11.38
CA PRO A 85 -17.59 0.34 10.06
C PRO A 85 -17.67 1.83 9.72
N ASP A 86 -17.92 2.69 10.71
CA ASP A 86 -18.08 4.13 10.49
C ASP A 86 -16.74 4.80 10.20
N ARG A 87 -15.65 4.24 10.71
CA ARG A 87 -14.28 4.79 10.59
C ARG A 87 -13.39 4.06 9.60
N PHE A 88 -13.76 2.84 9.20
CA PHE A 88 -12.97 2.02 8.31
C PHE A 88 -12.74 2.73 6.97
N VAL A 89 -11.53 2.56 6.42
CA VAL A 89 -11.16 3.11 5.12
C VAL A 89 -12.04 2.56 4.00
N LYS A 90 -12.46 3.44 3.10
CA LYS A 90 -13.14 3.10 1.86
C LYS A 90 -12.19 3.26 0.67
N LEU A 91 -12.68 2.93 -0.53
CA LEU A 91 -11.87 3.01 -1.75
C LEU A 91 -11.38 4.45 -1.99
N GLU A 92 -12.26 5.42 -1.77
CA GLU A 92 -12.01 6.85 -1.98
C GLU A 92 -10.88 7.35 -1.07
N ASP A 93 -10.91 6.92 0.20
CA ASP A 93 -9.86 7.24 1.19
C ASP A 93 -8.50 6.67 0.78
N VAL A 94 -8.49 5.46 0.21
CA VAL A 94 -7.25 4.79 -0.21
C VAL A 94 -6.69 5.42 -1.48
N VAL A 95 -7.53 5.73 -2.46
CA VAL A 95 -7.10 6.45 -3.69
C VAL A 95 -6.51 7.81 -3.31
N LYS A 96 -7.20 8.57 -2.46
CA LYS A 96 -6.69 9.85 -1.93
C LYS A 96 -5.34 9.68 -1.25
N GLN A 97 -5.18 8.68 -0.37
CA GLN A 97 -3.90 8.45 0.30
C GLN A 97 -2.78 8.04 -0.65
N LEU A 98 -3.07 7.22 -1.67
CA LEU A 98 -2.08 6.84 -2.68
C LEU A 98 -1.62 8.05 -3.49
N TRP A 99 -2.55 8.94 -3.86
CA TRP A 99 -2.27 10.20 -4.54
C TRP A 99 -1.46 11.16 -3.66
N ASP A 100 -1.92 11.44 -2.44
CA ASP A 100 -1.25 12.34 -1.50
C ASP A 100 0.18 11.85 -1.19
N ALA A 101 0.37 10.53 -1.09
CA ALA A 101 1.68 9.92 -0.90
C ALA A 101 2.52 9.82 -2.18
N LYS A 102 1.98 10.20 -3.34
CA LYS A 102 2.62 10.11 -4.67
C LYS A 102 3.14 8.72 -4.99
N LEU A 103 2.39 7.69 -4.59
CA LEU A 103 2.83 6.29 -4.64
C LEU A 103 4.22 6.08 -4.03
N GLN A 104 4.52 6.74 -2.91
CA GLN A 104 5.76 6.53 -2.16
C GLN A 104 5.49 5.96 -0.77
N CYS A 105 6.37 5.06 -0.33
CA CYS A 105 6.36 4.54 1.02
C CYS A 105 6.73 5.64 2.02
N ILE A 106 5.92 5.84 3.06
CA ILE A 106 6.18 6.86 4.07
C ILE A 106 7.55 6.71 4.76
N TYR A 107 8.07 5.48 4.88
CA TYR A 107 9.29 5.18 5.60
C TYR A 107 10.56 5.23 4.74
N CYS A 108 10.59 4.49 3.63
CA CYS A 108 11.79 4.40 2.80
C CYS A 108 11.78 5.36 1.60
N LYS A 109 10.67 6.09 1.38
CA LYS A 109 10.46 7.03 0.26
C LYS A 109 10.59 6.41 -1.14
N LYS A 110 10.74 5.09 -1.23
CA LYS A 110 10.72 4.36 -2.50
C LYS A 110 9.31 4.28 -3.05
N GLN A 111 9.23 4.12 -4.37
CA GLN A 111 8.00 3.86 -5.11
C GLN A 111 7.28 2.63 -4.55
N VAL A 112 5.95 2.71 -4.54
CA VAL A 112 5.07 1.57 -4.28
C VAL A 112 4.18 1.32 -5.49
N TYR A 113 3.85 0.05 -5.70
CA TYR A 113 3.09 -0.39 -6.86
C TYR A 113 1.72 -0.95 -6.44
N VAL A 114 0.68 -0.60 -7.18
CA VAL A 114 -0.67 -1.16 -7.04
C VAL A 114 -0.80 -2.48 -7.79
N LEU A 115 -0.27 -2.51 -9.02
CA LEU A 115 -0.19 -3.68 -9.87
C LEU A 115 1.22 -4.27 -9.83
N TYR A 116 1.30 -5.57 -9.58
CA TYR A 116 2.56 -6.32 -9.46
C TYR A 116 2.32 -7.80 -9.79
N GLU A 117 3.32 -8.46 -10.39
CA GLU A 117 3.19 -9.84 -10.87
C GLU A 117 3.55 -10.89 -9.81
N ILE A 118 4.42 -10.53 -8.88
CA ILE A 118 5.01 -11.47 -7.92
C ILE A 118 4.26 -11.41 -6.59
N VAL A 119 3.90 -12.58 -6.08
CA VAL A 119 3.32 -12.72 -4.75
C VAL A 119 4.31 -12.21 -3.70
N ARG A 120 3.84 -11.36 -2.78
CA ARG A 120 4.68 -10.70 -1.77
C ARG A 120 5.77 -9.80 -2.36
N GLU A 121 5.52 -9.19 -3.52
CA GLU A 121 6.35 -8.08 -4.03
C GLU A 121 6.60 -7.07 -2.90
N VAL A 122 7.87 -6.80 -2.62
CA VAL A 122 8.30 -6.05 -1.43
C VAL A 122 7.97 -4.56 -1.53
N HIS A 123 7.84 -4.04 -2.76
CA HIS A 123 7.40 -2.67 -3.06
C HIS A 123 5.90 -2.56 -3.33
N GLN A 124 5.09 -3.61 -3.14
CA GLN A 124 3.64 -3.44 -3.25
C GLN A 124 3.14 -2.44 -2.20
N TRP A 125 2.13 -1.65 -2.57
CA TRP A 125 1.46 -0.75 -1.62
C TRP A 125 0.79 -1.53 -0.49
N THR A 126 0.76 -0.95 0.70
CA THR A 126 0.00 -1.44 1.85
C THR A 126 -0.50 -0.28 2.69
N LEU A 127 -1.57 -0.50 3.45
CA LEU A 127 -1.93 0.35 4.59
C LEU A 127 -1.21 -0.16 5.83
N ASP A 128 -0.41 0.70 6.45
CA ASP A 128 0.19 0.47 7.74
C ASP A 128 -0.55 1.26 8.82
N ARG A 129 -0.92 0.59 9.91
CA ARG A 129 -1.64 1.20 11.03
C ARG A 129 -0.72 2.09 11.83
N ILE A 130 -1.01 3.38 11.96
CA ILE A 130 -0.22 4.33 12.77
C ILE A 130 -0.12 3.85 14.22
N ASN A 131 -1.25 3.42 14.78
CA ASN A 131 -1.37 2.78 16.08
C ASN A 131 -2.04 1.41 15.94
N ASN A 132 -1.35 0.36 16.41
CA ASN A 132 -1.81 -1.03 16.29
C ASN A 132 -2.99 -1.39 17.21
N SER A 133 -3.34 -0.53 18.16
CA SER A 133 -4.51 -0.68 19.02
C SER A 133 -5.83 -0.26 18.35
N TYR A 134 -5.78 0.34 17.15
CA TYR A 134 -6.96 0.68 16.35
C TYR A 134 -6.91 -0.02 15.00
N GLY A 135 -8.07 -0.22 14.35
CA GLY A 135 -8.15 -0.81 13.02
C GLY A 135 -7.60 0.09 11.91
N HIS A 136 -7.78 -0.33 10.66
CA HIS A 136 -7.49 0.47 9.46
C HIS A 136 -8.58 1.54 9.29
N ASN A 137 -8.58 2.51 10.19
CA ASN A 137 -9.46 3.67 10.17
C ASN A 137 -8.84 4.80 9.34
N ARG A 138 -9.66 5.67 8.75
CA ARG A 138 -9.22 6.78 7.88
C ARG A 138 -8.10 7.64 8.47
N ASP A 139 -8.11 7.84 9.78
CA ASP A 139 -7.15 8.66 10.54
C ASP A 139 -6.01 7.85 11.19
N ASN A 140 -5.97 6.52 10.99
CA ASN A 140 -5.02 5.61 11.62
C ASN A 140 -4.20 4.80 10.61
N VAL A 141 -4.09 5.24 9.35
CA VAL A 141 -3.32 4.51 8.34
C VAL A 141 -2.37 5.42 7.57
N MET A 142 -1.30 4.82 7.03
CA MET A 142 -0.37 5.46 6.10
C MET A 142 0.01 4.50 4.98
N ILE A 143 0.34 5.04 3.81
CA ILE A 143 0.90 4.26 2.69
C ILE A 143 2.33 3.82 3.03
N SER A 144 2.58 2.52 2.92
CA SER A 144 3.93 1.96 3.01
C SER A 144 4.13 0.78 2.08
N CYS A 145 5.39 0.51 1.70
CA CYS A 145 5.72 -0.74 1.02
C CYS A 145 5.61 -1.92 2.00
N LEU A 146 5.32 -3.11 1.47
CA LEU A 146 5.23 -4.34 2.27
C LEU A 146 6.49 -4.59 3.10
N GLU A 147 7.68 -4.38 2.54
CA GLU A 147 8.94 -4.57 3.27
C GLU A 147 9.00 -3.73 4.56
N CYS A 148 8.63 -2.45 4.46
CA CYS A 148 8.69 -1.56 5.60
C CYS A 148 7.59 -1.86 6.62
N ASN A 149 6.36 -2.15 6.17
CA ASN A 149 5.26 -2.51 7.04
C ASN A 149 5.59 -3.74 7.89
N VAL A 150 6.08 -4.82 7.25
CA VAL A 150 6.48 -6.05 7.95
C VAL A 150 7.63 -5.81 8.92
N ARG A 151 8.66 -5.05 8.50
CA ARG A 151 9.82 -4.77 9.36
C ARG A 151 9.50 -3.86 10.54
N ARG A 152 8.61 -2.87 10.35
CA ARG A 152 8.15 -2.02 11.44
C ARG A 152 7.41 -2.86 12.47
N GLY A 153 6.50 -3.72 12.03
CA GLY A 153 5.69 -4.56 12.91
C GLY A 153 4.94 -3.70 13.94
N THR A 154 5.31 -3.85 15.21
CA THR A 154 4.72 -3.12 16.34
C THR A 154 5.54 -1.91 16.81
N MET A 155 6.68 -1.63 16.18
CA MET A 155 7.49 -0.45 16.53
C MET A 155 6.68 0.83 16.26
N TYR A 156 6.88 1.83 17.11
CA TYR A 156 6.29 3.14 16.93
C TYR A 156 6.71 3.73 15.56
N HIS A 157 5.75 4.20 14.79
CA HIS A 157 5.93 4.54 13.38
C HIS A 157 6.97 5.65 13.17
N GLU A 158 6.99 6.70 14.00
CA GLU A 158 7.98 7.77 13.88
C GLU A 158 9.39 7.29 14.22
N ARG A 159 9.52 6.44 15.25
CA ARG A 159 10.81 5.84 15.61
C ARG A 159 11.35 5.02 14.44
N TYR A 160 10.49 4.23 13.79
CA TYR A 160 10.91 3.46 12.62
C TYR A 160 11.25 4.37 11.43
N ALA A 161 10.45 5.41 11.16
CA ALA A 161 10.73 6.40 10.12
C ALA A 161 12.10 7.06 10.33
N PHE A 162 12.40 7.46 11.57
CA PHE A 162 13.70 8.02 11.95
C PHE A 162 14.85 7.06 11.61
N THR A 163 14.74 5.76 11.93
CA THR A 163 15.81 4.80 11.60
C THR A 163 16.08 4.66 10.09
N LYS A 164 15.09 4.92 9.23
CA LYS A 164 15.26 4.87 7.77
C LYS A 164 16.04 6.05 7.21
N THR A 165 15.94 7.21 7.85
CA THR A 165 16.72 8.38 7.47
C THR A 165 18.22 8.15 7.71
N PHE A 166 18.61 7.52 8.82
CA PHE A 166 20.04 7.29 9.15
C PHE A 166 20.72 6.25 8.26
N THR A 167 19.98 5.31 7.67
CA THR A 167 20.58 4.35 6.73
C THR A 167 21.08 4.99 5.42
N GLN A 168 20.82 6.28 5.20
CA GLN A 168 21.33 7.03 4.05
C GLN A 168 22.67 7.75 4.31
N VAL A 169 23.22 7.67 5.52
CA VAL A 169 24.51 8.32 5.85
C VAL A 169 25.66 7.51 5.24
N LYS A 170 26.33 8.07 4.24
CA LYS A 170 27.55 7.49 3.66
C LYS A 170 28.72 7.68 4.63
N LYS A 171 29.54 6.66 4.78
CA LYS A 171 30.84 6.77 5.46
C LYS A 171 31.71 7.70 4.60
N LEU A 172 32.24 8.76 5.19
CA LEU A 172 33.34 9.53 4.59
C LEU A 172 34.60 8.70 4.81
N ASP A 173 35.33 8.44 3.73
CA ASP A 173 36.64 7.79 3.75
C ASP A 173 37.70 8.73 4.36
#